data_AF-A0A443L5Q6-F1
#
_entry.id   AF-A0A443L5Q6-F1
#
_cell.length_a   1.000
_cell.length_b   1.000
_cell.length_c   1.000
_cell.angle_alpha   90.00
_cell.angle_beta   90.00
_cell.angle_gamma   90.00
#
_symmetry.space_group_name_H-M   'P 1'
#
loop_
_entity.id
_entity.type
_entity.pdbx_description
1 polymer ?
#
loop_
_entity_poly.entity_id
_entity_poly.type
_entity_poly.pdbx_seq_one_letter_code
_entity_poly.pdbx_strand_id
1 'polypeptide(L)'
;MDLHLNDLSLGGQFDTREQAVDALLGIFAKATKRRFRLVVSRGLLSRPAVGPMSLINVIAAARQTERALLLNWLGKSGPFSDDEPMETANDLWWLDEDEVTDQGLGAAGRKLLVGAPASSFSLTNGSSSRFKQSPLQVLQGLPDEPLWVASVVNYWDLAGLDALDSSIEVEPESWDSFISACISRYPNLMIDEQNFTAGLKKHPFHRNVVRRGFVLLKVLNDLAGGIGSDGALSESALRLLEDYFQGGKALFSDEEPQDKHVFIFRDNNDGGDIYCSWHGKVKTPQFRLHFQWPVPVGQKYIKVLYFGEKLTKW
;
A
#
# COMPACT_ATOMS: atom_id res chain seq x y z
N MET A 1 1.91 1.12 -6.32
CA MET A 1 3.12 1.27 -5.48
C MET A 1 4.32 1.31 -6.40
N ASP A 2 5.30 2.16 -6.09
CA ASP A 2 6.51 2.28 -6.89
C ASP A 2 7.66 1.51 -6.24
N LEU A 3 8.43 0.83 -7.09
CA LEU A 3 9.66 0.15 -6.75
C LEU A 3 10.79 0.88 -7.46
N HIS A 4 11.64 1.58 -6.73
CA HIS A 4 12.74 2.35 -7.28
C HIS A 4 14.01 1.50 -7.36
N LEU A 5 14.65 1.45 -8.53
CA LEU A 5 15.95 0.78 -8.63
C LEU A 5 17.01 1.63 -7.93
N ASN A 6 17.76 1.02 -7.00
CA ASN A 6 18.80 1.69 -6.23
C ASN A 6 20.08 1.84 -7.06
N ASP A 7 20.35 3.03 -7.56
CA ASP A 7 21.54 3.35 -8.36
C ASP A 7 22.86 3.00 -7.66
N LEU A 8 22.96 3.23 -6.35
CA LEU A 8 24.17 2.92 -5.56
C LEU A 8 24.48 1.43 -5.52
N SER A 9 23.46 0.58 -5.69
CA SER A 9 23.67 -0.86 -5.76
C SER A 9 24.43 -1.29 -7.01
N LEU A 10 24.49 -0.46 -8.05
CA LEU A 10 25.26 -0.69 -9.26
C LEU A 10 26.63 0.00 -9.14
N GLY A 11 27.68 -0.78 -8.89
CA GLY A 11 29.02 -0.30 -8.52
C GLY A 11 30.18 -1.06 -9.19
N GLY A 12 29.93 -1.73 -10.32
CA GLY A 12 30.94 -2.53 -11.01
C GLY A 12 31.03 -3.99 -10.53
N GLN A 13 30.02 -4.47 -9.80
CA GLN A 13 30.01 -5.73 -9.06
C GLN A 13 29.82 -6.98 -9.91
N PHE A 14 29.47 -6.86 -11.19
CA PHE A 14 29.28 -8.01 -12.07
C PHE A 14 30.62 -8.43 -12.68
N ASP A 15 30.93 -9.73 -12.65
CA ASP A 15 32.16 -10.27 -13.23
C ASP A 15 32.12 -10.22 -14.76
N THR A 16 30.93 -10.39 -15.33
CA THR A 16 30.72 -10.39 -16.78
C THR A 16 29.54 -9.52 -17.20
N ARG A 17 29.54 -9.14 -18.49
CA ARG A 17 28.45 -8.37 -19.10
C ARG A 17 27.16 -9.18 -19.12
N GLU A 18 27.28 -10.48 -19.37
CA GLU A 18 26.15 -11.41 -19.42
C GLU A 18 25.44 -11.46 -18.06
N GLN A 19 26.18 -11.53 -16.95
CA GLN A 19 25.58 -11.49 -15.61
C GLN A 19 24.82 -10.18 -15.34
N ALA A 20 25.41 -9.03 -15.74
CA ALA A 20 24.77 -7.73 -15.58
C ALA A 20 23.47 -7.63 -16.41
N VAL A 21 23.51 -8.08 -17.67
CA VAL A 21 22.35 -8.11 -18.58
C VAL A 21 21.26 -9.04 -18.04
N ASP A 22 21.62 -10.24 -17.59
CA ASP A 22 20.68 -11.22 -17.03
C ASP A 22 19.99 -10.68 -15.77
N ALA A 23 20.73 -10.00 -14.89
CA ALA A 23 20.16 -9.38 -13.70
C ALA A 23 19.12 -8.29 -14.03
N LEU A 24 19.43 -7.41 -15.00
CA LEU A 24 18.51 -6.39 -15.47
C LEU A 24 17.26 -7.00 -16.12
N LEU A 25 17.45 -7.96 -17.01
CA LEU A 25 16.34 -8.64 -17.68
C LEU A 25 15.47 -9.43 -16.70
N GLY A 26 16.06 -10.01 -15.65
CA GLY A 26 15.33 -10.70 -14.59
C GLY A 26 14.36 -9.76 -13.87
N ILE A 27 14.82 -8.58 -13.47
CA ILE A 27 13.98 -7.58 -12.80
C ILE A 27 12.96 -6.99 -13.77
N PHE A 28 13.37 -6.65 -14.99
CA PHE A 28 12.48 -6.15 -16.03
C PHE A 28 11.34 -7.14 -16.32
N ALA A 29 11.66 -8.42 -16.50
CA ALA A 29 10.67 -9.48 -16.72
C ALA A 29 9.71 -9.62 -15.54
N LYS A 30 10.18 -9.44 -14.29
CA LYS A 30 9.29 -9.38 -13.14
C LYS A 30 8.41 -8.13 -13.19
N ALA A 31 8.96 -6.94 -13.42
CA ALA A 31 8.21 -5.70 -13.37
C ALA A 31 7.11 -5.57 -14.45
N THR A 32 7.32 -6.13 -15.65
CA THR A 32 6.35 -6.00 -16.77
C THR A 32 4.98 -6.65 -16.53
N LYS A 33 4.83 -7.51 -15.52
CA LYS A 33 3.59 -8.28 -15.26
C LYS A 33 3.07 -8.16 -13.83
N ARG A 34 3.49 -7.13 -13.09
CA ARG A 34 3.25 -7.04 -11.63
C ARG A 34 2.49 -5.79 -11.26
N ARG A 35 1.98 -5.77 -10.03
CA ARG A 35 1.14 -4.70 -9.47
C ARG A 35 1.94 -3.51 -8.95
N PHE A 36 3.27 -3.60 -8.97
CA PHE A 36 4.16 -2.46 -8.74
C PHE A 36 4.67 -1.89 -10.06
N ARG A 37 4.99 -0.60 -10.05
CA ARG A 37 5.70 0.07 -11.14
C ARG A 37 7.18 0.11 -10.80
N LEU A 38 8.03 -0.46 -11.65
CA LEU A 38 9.48 -0.32 -11.53
C LEU A 38 9.90 1.02 -12.12
N VAL A 39 10.58 1.83 -11.32
CA VAL A 39 11.03 3.19 -11.65
C VAL A 39 12.55 3.25 -11.55
N VAL A 40 13.19 3.99 -12.44
CA VAL A 40 14.65 4.14 -12.50
C VAL A 40 15.04 5.62 -12.54
N SER A 41 16.22 5.98 -12.06
CA SER A 41 16.77 7.32 -12.35
C SER A 41 17.40 7.34 -13.74
N ARG A 42 17.49 8.51 -14.37
CA ARG A 42 18.30 8.68 -15.59
C ARG A 42 19.80 8.45 -15.33
N GLY A 43 20.26 8.78 -14.12
CA GLY A 43 21.65 8.61 -13.67
C GLY A 43 22.12 7.15 -13.71
N LEU A 44 21.20 6.19 -13.55
CA LEU A 44 21.49 4.75 -13.55
C LEU A 44 22.33 4.30 -14.75
N LEU A 45 22.04 4.83 -15.95
CA LEU A 45 22.72 4.43 -17.19
C LEU A 45 24.23 4.74 -17.18
N SER A 46 24.64 5.72 -16.38
CA SER A 46 26.04 6.11 -16.22
C SER A 46 26.79 5.29 -15.16
N ARG A 47 26.08 4.59 -14.28
CA ARG A 47 26.67 3.84 -13.16
C ARG A 47 27.53 2.67 -13.68
N PRO A 48 28.67 2.37 -13.02
CA PRO A 48 29.50 1.24 -13.36
C PRO A 48 28.79 -0.08 -13.04
N ALA A 49 28.78 -1.02 -13.98
CA ALA A 49 28.14 -2.33 -13.84
C ALA A 49 29.15 -3.48 -13.84
N VAL A 50 30.14 -3.44 -14.75
CA VAL A 50 31.20 -4.46 -14.88
C VAL A 50 32.55 -3.77 -14.73
N GLY A 51 33.17 -3.84 -13.55
CA GLY A 51 34.33 -3.01 -13.23
C GLY A 51 34.04 -1.52 -13.51
N PRO A 52 34.87 -0.81 -14.30
CA PRO A 52 34.63 0.59 -14.66
C PRO A 52 33.62 0.79 -15.80
N MET A 53 33.15 -0.30 -16.44
CA MET A 53 32.26 -0.19 -17.59
C MET A 53 30.86 0.25 -17.14
N SER A 54 30.38 1.37 -17.69
CA SER A 54 29.04 1.89 -17.42
C SER A 54 27.93 0.97 -17.95
N LEU A 55 26.77 1.04 -17.32
CA LEU A 55 25.59 0.26 -17.68
C LEU A 55 25.20 0.43 -19.15
N ILE A 56 25.22 1.66 -19.68
CA ILE A 56 24.89 1.92 -21.08
C ILE A 56 25.84 1.20 -22.06
N ASN A 57 27.12 1.09 -21.72
CA ASN A 57 28.11 0.38 -22.54
C ASN A 57 27.93 -1.14 -22.45
N VAL A 58 27.55 -1.65 -21.27
CA VAL A 58 27.15 -3.06 -21.11
C VAL A 58 25.94 -3.38 -21.99
N ILE A 59 24.91 -2.54 -21.96
CA ILE A 59 23.69 -2.71 -22.78
C ILE A 59 24.02 -2.63 -24.28
N ALA A 60 24.85 -1.67 -24.70
CA ALA A 60 25.23 -1.50 -26.10
C ALA A 60 25.94 -2.75 -26.67
N ALA A 61 26.71 -3.43 -25.82
CA ALA A 61 27.45 -4.64 -26.16
C ALA A 61 26.67 -5.96 -25.96
N ALA A 62 25.44 -5.91 -25.46
CA ALA A 62 24.58 -7.08 -25.27
C ALA A 62 24.12 -7.69 -26.62
N ARG A 63 23.55 -8.91 -26.59
CA ARG A 63 23.00 -9.53 -27.80
C ARG A 63 21.88 -8.67 -28.37
N GLN A 64 21.64 -8.78 -29.68
CA GLN A 64 20.70 -7.92 -30.39
C GLN A 64 19.29 -7.88 -29.76
N THR A 65 18.78 -9.04 -29.33
CA THR A 65 17.45 -9.17 -28.70
C THR A 65 17.42 -8.57 -27.29
N GLU A 66 18.41 -8.87 -26.47
CA GLU A 66 18.57 -8.35 -25.10
C GLU A 66 18.72 -6.83 -25.11
N ARG A 67 19.58 -6.31 -25.98
CA ARG A 67 19.79 -4.87 -26.20
C ARG A 67 18.52 -4.18 -26.62
N ALA A 68 17.75 -4.75 -27.55
CA ALA A 68 16.49 -4.16 -27.99
C ALA A 68 15.47 -4.04 -26.84
N LEU A 69 15.36 -5.08 -26.00
CA LEU A 69 14.48 -5.05 -24.82
C LEU A 69 14.91 -3.98 -23.80
N LEU A 70 16.18 -3.97 -23.44
CA LEU A 70 16.72 -3.04 -22.45
C LEU A 70 16.67 -1.58 -22.94
N LEU A 71 16.95 -1.32 -24.22
CA LEU A 71 16.83 0.03 -24.80
C LEU A 71 15.37 0.46 -24.98
N ASN A 72 14.43 -0.47 -25.19
CA ASN A 72 13.01 -0.11 -25.18
C ASN A 72 12.54 0.25 -23.77
N TRP A 73 13.07 -0.43 -22.75
CA TRP A 73 12.75 -0.16 -21.34
C TRP A 73 13.43 1.10 -20.81
N LEU A 74 14.73 1.27 -21.04
CA LEU A 74 15.57 2.36 -20.52
C LEU A 74 15.85 3.45 -21.58
N GLY A 75 15.04 3.48 -22.65
CA GLY A 75 15.13 4.47 -23.72
C GLY A 75 14.51 5.80 -23.33
N LYS A 76 14.24 6.68 -24.30
CA LYS A 76 13.77 8.07 -24.04
C LYS A 76 12.52 8.16 -23.15
N SER A 77 11.58 7.24 -23.34
CA SER A 77 10.31 7.17 -22.60
C SER A 77 10.31 6.10 -21.51
N GLY A 78 11.50 5.73 -21.00
CA GLY A 78 11.61 4.79 -19.89
C GLY A 78 10.89 5.28 -18.64
N PRO A 79 10.67 4.41 -17.64
CA PRO A 79 9.96 4.76 -16.41
C PRO A 79 10.86 5.57 -15.47
N PHE A 80 11.24 6.77 -15.90
CA PHE A 80 12.16 7.62 -15.15
C PHE A 80 11.45 8.34 -14.03
N SER A 81 12.00 8.29 -12.81
CA SER A 81 11.51 9.12 -11.70
C SER A 81 11.64 10.61 -12.00
N ASP A 82 12.63 10.98 -12.82
CA ASP A 82 12.91 12.34 -13.26
C ASP A 82 11.76 12.98 -14.05
N ASP A 83 10.89 12.18 -14.68
CA ASP A 83 9.78 12.67 -15.49
C ASP A 83 8.54 13.02 -14.64
N GLU A 84 8.51 12.60 -13.37
CA GLU A 84 7.49 12.93 -12.37
C GLU A 84 8.15 13.65 -11.18
N PRO A 85 8.75 14.84 -11.38
CA PRO A 85 9.48 15.52 -10.33
C PRO A 85 8.55 15.83 -9.16
N MET A 86 9.02 15.53 -7.96
CA MET A 86 8.31 15.82 -6.73
C MET A 86 9.20 16.68 -5.85
N GLU A 87 8.91 17.97 -5.79
CA GLU A 87 9.67 18.89 -4.97
C GLU A 87 9.24 18.77 -3.51
N THR A 88 10.22 18.72 -2.61
CA THR A 88 10.00 18.75 -1.16
C THR A 88 10.78 19.92 -0.56
N ALA A 89 10.35 20.44 0.59
CA ALA A 89 11.12 21.45 1.30
C ALA A 89 12.43 20.79 1.81
N ASN A 90 13.59 21.40 1.52
CA ASN A 90 14.92 20.85 1.81
C ASN A 90 15.15 19.50 1.10
N ASP A 91 15.23 19.55 -0.23
CA ASP A 91 15.29 18.38 -1.09
C ASP A 91 16.71 17.83 -1.28
N LEU A 92 17.37 17.53 -0.17
CA LEU A 92 18.68 16.91 -0.13
C LEU A 92 18.55 15.56 0.57
N TRP A 93 19.04 14.49 -0.05
CA TRP A 93 18.85 13.13 0.44
C TRP A 93 20.15 12.33 0.47
N TRP A 94 20.34 11.52 1.51
CA TRP A 94 21.58 10.75 1.76
C TRP A 94 21.28 9.31 2.15
N LEU A 95 22.17 8.40 1.76
CA LEU A 95 22.30 7.07 2.35
C LEU A 95 23.73 6.91 2.86
N ASP A 96 23.89 6.79 4.18
CA ASP A 96 25.19 6.86 4.83
C ASP A 96 25.94 8.16 4.44
N GLU A 97 27.04 8.06 3.70
CA GLU A 97 27.85 9.17 3.21
C GLU A 97 27.58 9.52 1.73
N ASP A 98 26.71 8.75 1.04
CA ASP A 98 26.43 8.95 -0.37
C ASP A 98 25.19 9.84 -0.57
N GLU A 99 25.33 10.91 -1.35
CA GLU A 99 24.20 11.72 -1.78
C GLU A 99 23.35 10.95 -2.80
N VAL A 100 22.05 10.84 -2.53
CA VAL A 100 21.07 10.10 -3.34
C VAL A 100 19.91 10.97 -3.83
N THR A 101 20.04 12.29 -3.76
CA THR A 101 19.01 13.28 -4.15
C THR A 101 18.39 12.95 -5.51
N ASP A 102 19.20 12.81 -6.55
CA ASP A 102 18.72 12.56 -7.92
C ASP A 102 18.71 11.06 -8.30
N GLN A 103 18.64 10.19 -7.30
CA GLN A 103 18.69 8.73 -7.48
C GLN A 103 17.39 8.06 -7.00
N GLY A 104 17.24 6.77 -7.31
CA GLY A 104 16.05 6.01 -6.95
C GLY A 104 15.73 6.02 -5.45
N LEU A 105 16.74 6.04 -4.58
CA LEU A 105 16.54 6.13 -3.12
C LEU A 105 16.03 7.50 -2.67
N GLY A 106 16.53 8.60 -3.22
CA GLY A 106 15.98 9.93 -2.95
C GLY A 106 14.54 10.04 -3.44
N ALA A 107 14.24 9.53 -4.64
CA ALA A 107 12.87 9.49 -5.15
C ALA A 107 11.92 8.66 -4.26
N ALA A 108 12.35 7.50 -3.76
CA ALA A 108 11.58 6.71 -2.81
C ALA A 108 11.37 7.46 -1.47
N GLY A 109 12.42 8.10 -0.95
CA GLY A 109 12.36 8.92 0.27
C GLY A 109 11.31 10.02 0.18
N ARG A 110 11.31 10.79 -0.93
CA ARG A 110 10.30 11.82 -1.19
C ARG A 110 8.87 11.24 -1.18
N LYS A 111 8.64 10.07 -1.79
CA LYS A 111 7.31 9.42 -1.79
C LYS A 111 6.85 9.05 -0.40
N LEU A 112 7.74 8.47 0.39
CA LEU A 112 7.42 8.14 1.77
C LEU A 112 7.15 9.38 2.62
N LEU A 113 7.88 10.49 2.40
CA LEU A 113 7.65 11.76 3.11
C LEU A 113 6.21 12.27 2.93
N VAL A 114 5.63 12.12 1.74
CA VAL A 114 4.24 12.54 1.45
C VAL A 114 3.21 11.43 1.69
N GLY A 115 3.61 10.33 2.32
CA GLY A 115 2.74 9.19 2.63
C GLY A 115 2.37 8.32 1.42
N ALA A 116 3.07 8.47 0.29
CA ALA A 116 2.89 7.60 -0.87
C ALA A 116 3.75 6.32 -0.74
N PRO A 117 3.20 5.13 -1.03
CA PRO A 117 3.92 3.87 -0.86
C PRO A 117 5.05 3.72 -1.89
N ALA A 118 6.27 3.53 -1.39
CA ALA A 118 7.47 3.29 -2.19
C ALA A 118 8.41 2.27 -1.52
N SER A 119 9.16 1.55 -2.36
CA SER A 119 10.23 0.64 -1.95
C SER A 119 11.41 0.74 -2.92
N SER A 120 12.53 0.09 -2.60
CA SER A 120 13.69 -0.01 -3.48
C SER A 120 14.02 -1.44 -3.86
N PHE A 121 14.66 -1.61 -5.02
CA PHE A 121 15.34 -2.84 -5.40
C PHE A 121 16.83 -2.57 -5.62
N SER A 122 17.68 -3.41 -5.05
CA SER A 122 19.12 -3.33 -5.16
C SER A 122 19.66 -4.48 -6.00
N LEU A 123 20.40 -4.15 -7.06
CA LEU A 123 21.14 -5.12 -7.88
C LEU A 123 22.33 -5.64 -7.08
N THR A 124 22.22 -6.84 -6.53
CA THR A 124 23.34 -7.46 -5.81
C THR A 124 23.94 -8.58 -6.65
N ASN A 125 25.25 -8.53 -6.84
CA ASN A 125 26.05 -9.65 -7.32
C ASN A 125 27.38 -9.66 -6.54
N GLY A 126 27.92 -10.84 -6.28
CA GLY A 126 29.16 -11.00 -5.52
C GLY A 126 29.09 -10.51 -4.06
N SER A 127 30.18 -9.86 -3.62
CA SER A 127 30.55 -9.53 -2.24
C SER A 127 29.91 -8.27 -1.65
N SER A 128 29.11 -7.53 -2.41
CA SER A 128 28.44 -6.33 -1.87
C SER A 128 27.28 -6.72 -0.96
N SER A 129 27.56 -6.80 0.35
CA SER A 129 26.57 -7.05 1.41
C SER A 129 25.82 -5.79 1.85
N ARG A 130 26.33 -4.59 1.51
CA ARG A 130 25.78 -3.29 1.91
C ARG A 130 24.28 -3.16 1.63
N PHE A 131 23.81 -3.72 0.51
CA PHE A 131 22.42 -3.64 0.08
C PHE A 131 21.62 -4.93 0.27
N LYS A 132 22.17 -5.91 1.01
CA LYS A 132 21.47 -7.14 1.41
C LYS A 132 20.82 -6.98 2.79
N GLN A 133 20.16 -5.85 2.99
CA GLN A 133 19.47 -5.49 4.23
C GLN A 133 18.26 -4.63 3.93
N SER A 134 17.27 -4.71 4.82
CA SER A 134 16.02 -3.94 4.78
C SER A 134 15.59 -3.61 6.21
N PRO A 135 15.08 -2.40 6.48
CA PRO A 135 14.99 -1.25 5.56
C PRO A 135 16.37 -0.58 5.33
N LEU A 136 16.48 0.23 4.27
CA LEU A 136 17.55 1.22 4.09
C LEU A 136 17.10 2.55 4.69
N GLN A 137 17.96 3.19 5.49
CA GLN A 137 17.67 4.46 6.15
C GLN A 137 18.15 5.62 5.29
N VAL A 138 17.22 6.28 4.58
CA VAL A 138 17.53 7.44 3.72
C VAL A 138 17.24 8.72 4.49
N LEU A 139 18.26 9.54 4.69
CA LEU A 139 18.18 10.77 5.48
C LEU A 139 17.80 11.94 4.58
N GLN A 140 16.87 12.79 5.02
CA GLN A 140 16.57 14.08 4.41
C GLN A 140 17.31 15.20 5.15
N GLY A 141 17.92 16.14 4.44
CA GLY A 141 18.69 17.24 5.01
C GLY A 141 20.18 16.94 5.06
N LEU A 142 20.90 17.56 5.99
CA LEU A 142 22.33 17.30 6.17
C LEU A 142 22.52 16.02 7.00
N PRO A 143 23.54 15.18 6.73
CA PRO A 143 23.75 13.92 7.47
C PRO A 143 23.95 14.08 8.98
N ASP A 144 24.55 15.19 9.42
CA ASP A 144 24.78 15.55 10.82
C ASP A 144 23.56 16.16 11.51
N GLU A 145 22.64 16.74 10.72
CA GLU A 145 21.38 17.33 11.19
C GLU A 145 20.19 16.88 10.31
N PRO A 146 19.82 15.59 10.35
CA PRO A 146 18.75 15.07 9.50
C PRO A 146 17.40 15.63 9.93
N LEU A 147 16.65 16.15 8.96
CA LEU A 147 15.29 16.65 9.17
C LEU A 147 14.28 15.52 9.27
N TRP A 148 14.52 14.44 8.53
CA TRP A 148 13.66 13.27 8.48
C TRP A 148 14.43 12.03 8.05
N VAL A 149 13.92 10.84 8.43
CA VAL A 149 14.51 9.55 8.09
C VAL A 149 13.46 8.67 7.42
N ALA A 150 13.70 8.32 6.17
CA ALA A 150 12.90 7.38 5.40
C ALA A 150 13.39 5.95 5.63
N SER A 151 12.57 5.09 6.25
CA SER A 151 12.83 3.64 6.26
C SER A 151 12.32 3.01 4.97
N VAL A 152 13.15 2.98 3.93
CA VAL A 152 12.82 2.42 2.62
C VAL A 152 12.95 0.90 2.66
N VAL A 153 11.85 0.17 2.47
CA VAL A 153 11.90 -1.28 2.31
C VAL A 153 12.70 -1.61 1.06
N ASN A 154 13.77 -2.38 1.22
CA ASN A 154 14.68 -2.75 0.14
C ASN A 154 14.60 -4.25 -0.16
N TYR A 155 14.58 -4.57 -1.44
CA TYR A 155 14.62 -5.94 -1.97
C TYR A 155 15.91 -6.14 -2.76
N TRP A 156 16.48 -7.34 -2.76
CA TRP A 156 17.72 -7.63 -3.52
C TRP A 156 17.71 -8.98 -4.22
N ASP A 157 16.60 -9.70 -4.15
CA ASP A 157 16.37 -10.95 -4.85
C ASP A 157 14.96 -10.99 -5.45
N LEU A 158 14.78 -11.86 -6.45
CA LEU A 158 13.53 -11.93 -7.20
C LEU A 158 12.38 -12.57 -6.39
N ALA A 159 12.69 -13.35 -5.35
CA ALA A 159 11.68 -13.93 -4.47
C ALA A 159 11.03 -12.85 -3.60
N GLY A 160 11.81 -11.86 -3.13
CA GLY A 160 11.32 -10.67 -2.46
C GLY A 160 10.33 -9.87 -3.31
N LEU A 161 10.55 -9.82 -4.63
CA LEU A 161 9.60 -9.19 -5.56
C LEU A 161 8.30 -9.97 -5.72
N ASP A 162 8.35 -11.30 -5.69
CA ASP A 162 7.14 -12.13 -5.71
C ASP A 162 6.31 -11.95 -4.44
N ALA A 163 6.97 -11.83 -3.28
CA ALA A 163 6.34 -11.51 -2.01
C ALA A 163 5.76 -10.09 -2.00
N LEU A 164 6.51 -9.09 -2.48
CA LEU A 164 6.04 -7.71 -2.64
C LEU A 164 4.77 -7.69 -3.48
N ASP A 165 4.81 -8.25 -4.69
CA ASP A 165 3.65 -8.27 -5.56
C ASP A 165 2.46 -8.90 -4.84
N SER A 166 2.64 -10.07 -4.22
CA SER A 166 1.60 -10.76 -3.44
C SER A 166 1.02 -9.90 -2.32
N SER A 167 1.85 -9.07 -1.67
CA SER A 167 1.44 -8.15 -0.61
C SER A 167 0.72 -6.90 -1.11
N ILE A 168 0.88 -6.51 -2.39
CA ILE A 168 0.17 -5.36 -2.96
C ILE A 168 -1.30 -5.71 -3.04
N GLU A 169 -2.08 -5.09 -2.17
CA GLU A 169 -3.53 -5.24 -2.16
C GLU A 169 -4.10 -4.93 -3.55
N VAL A 170 -4.70 -5.94 -4.19
CA VAL A 170 -5.46 -5.73 -5.41
C VAL A 170 -6.69 -4.91 -5.05
N GLU A 171 -6.88 -3.78 -5.72
CA GLU A 171 -8.13 -3.05 -5.61
C GLU A 171 -9.22 -3.92 -6.23
N PRO A 172 -10.29 -4.26 -5.50
CA PRO A 172 -11.41 -5.01 -6.04
C PRO A 172 -11.94 -4.39 -7.32
N GLU A 173 -12.32 -5.24 -8.28
CA GLU A 173 -12.92 -4.83 -9.55
C GLU A 173 -14.41 -5.18 -9.63
N SER A 174 -14.92 -5.85 -8.59
CA SER A 174 -16.31 -6.28 -8.46
C SER A 174 -16.74 -6.28 -6.99
N TRP A 175 -18.05 -6.31 -6.74
CA TRP A 175 -18.54 -6.46 -5.36
C TRP A 175 -18.10 -7.77 -4.73
N ASP A 176 -18.07 -8.87 -5.49
CA ASP A 176 -17.63 -10.16 -4.98
C ASP A 176 -16.16 -10.13 -4.54
N SER A 177 -15.27 -9.55 -5.36
CA SER A 177 -13.86 -9.41 -4.98
C SER A 177 -13.67 -8.48 -3.77
N PHE A 178 -14.53 -7.47 -3.61
CA PHE A 178 -14.51 -6.58 -2.46
C PHE A 178 -14.95 -7.29 -1.17
N ILE A 179 -16.05 -8.04 -1.23
CA ILE A 179 -16.58 -8.80 -0.10
C ILE A 179 -15.55 -9.82 0.38
N SER A 180 -15.02 -10.64 -0.53
CA SER A 180 -13.96 -11.62 -0.21
C SER A 180 -12.72 -10.96 0.41
N ALA A 181 -12.31 -9.80 -0.13
CA ALA A 181 -11.20 -9.04 0.44
C ALA A 181 -11.50 -8.53 1.85
N CYS A 182 -12.71 -8.04 2.12
CA CYS A 182 -13.08 -7.57 3.46
C CYS A 182 -13.05 -8.70 4.49
N ILE A 183 -13.64 -9.86 4.16
CA ILE A 183 -13.67 -11.03 5.05
C ILE A 183 -12.25 -11.51 5.37
N SER A 184 -11.36 -11.53 4.36
CA SER A 184 -9.97 -11.95 4.56
C SER A 184 -9.10 -10.94 5.31
N ARG A 185 -9.34 -9.63 5.14
CA ARG A 185 -8.45 -8.57 5.66
C ARG A 185 -8.75 -8.15 7.09
N TYR A 186 -9.97 -8.38 7.57
CA TYR A 186 -10.44 -7.84 8.85
C TYR A 186 -10.86 -8.95 9.82
N PRO A 187 -9.90 -9.69 10.40
CA PRO A 187 -10.17 -10.87 11.23
C PRO A 187 -10.87 -10.54 12.56
N ASN A 188 -10.84 -9.28 13.01
CA ASN A 188 -11.52 -8.86 14.25
C ASN A 188 -12.98 -8.44 13.98
N LEU A 189 -13.44 -8.54 12.73
CA LEU A 189 -14.81 -8.24 12.33
C LEU A 189 -15.56 -9.53 11.99
N MET A 190 -16.84 -9.56 12.32
CA MET A 190 -17.77 -10.56 11.77
C MET A 190 -18.62 -9.87 10.71
N ILE A 191 -18.32 -10.12 9.45
CA ILE A 191 -19.08 -9.58 8.32
C ILE A 191 -20.22 -10.55 7.99
N ASP A 192 -21.47 -10.11 8.14
CA ASP A 192 -22.63 -10.88 7.70
C ASP A 192 -22.69 -10.83 6.16
N GLU A 193 -22.08 -11.82 5.51
CA GLU A 193 -21.92 -11.84 4.06
C GLU A 193 -23.25 -11.71 3.33
N GLN A 194 -24.33 -12.32 3.83
CA GLN A 194 -25.63 -12.29 3.17
C GLN A 194 -26.23 -10.89 3.16
N ASN A 195 -26.31 -10.23 4.32
CA ASN A 195 -26.86 -8.88 4.39
C ASN A 195 -25.94 -7.84 3.73
N PHE A 196 -24.63 -7.99 3.87
CA PHE A 196 -23.62 -7.13 3.25
C PHE A 196 -23.70 -7.22 1.72
N THR A 197 -23.79 -8.44 1.18
CA THR A 197 -23.98 -8.69 -0.26
C THR A 197 -25.30 -8.13 -0.77
N ALA A 198 -26.39 -8.35 -0.03
CA ALA A 198 -27.72 -7.86 -0.39
C ALA A 198 -27.80 -6.32 -0.41
N GLY A 199 -27.00 -5.63 0.40
CA GLY A 199 -26.86 -4.18 0.37
C GLY A 199 -26.10 -3.69 -0.87
N LEU A 200 -24.92 -4.28 -1.14
CA LEU A 200 -24.03 -3.84 -2.22
C LEU A 200 -24.57 -4.16 -3.61
N LYS A 201 -25.03 -5.40 -3.84
CA LYS A 201 -25.41 -5.90 -5.18
C LYS A 201 -26.68 -5.27 -5.75
N LYS A 202 -27.40 -4.46 -4.98
CA LYS A 202 -28.49 -3.61 -5.48
C LYS A 202 -28.00 -2.47 -6.38
N HIS A 203 -26.70 -2.20 -6.38
CA HIS A 203 -26.12 -1.03 -7.06
C HIS A 203 -24.96 -1.44 -7.99
N PRO A 204 -24.68 -0.64 -9.03
CA PRO A 204 -23.48 -0.80 -9.85
C PRO A 204 -22.21 -0.75 -9.00
N PHE A 205 -21.16 -1.41 -9.48
CA PHE A 205 -19.87 -1.40 -8.81
C PHE A 205 -19.26 0.01 -8.78
N HIS A 206 -18.83 0.47 -7.61
CA HIS A 206 -18.24 1.80 -7.42
C HIS A 206 -16.91 1.73 -6.66
N ARG A 207 -15.80 2.01 -7.34
CA ARG A 207 -14.45 2.03 -6.75
C ARG A 207 -14.31 2.97 -5.54
N ASN A 208 -14.97 4.13 -5.58
CA ASN A 208 -14.93 5.06 -4.43
C ASN A 208 -15.58 4.46 -3.18
N VAL A 209 -16.68 3.71 -3.34
CA VAL A 209 -17.35 3.01 -2.22
C VAL A 209 -16.43 1.93 -1.66
N VAL A 210 -15.74 1.18 -2.52
CA VAL A 210 -14.72 0.18 -2.11
C VAL A 210 -13.62 0.82 -1.29
N ARG A 211 -12.97 1.87 -1.80
CA ARG A 211 -11.88 2.58 -1.10
C ARG A 211 -12.33 3.11 0.25
N ARG A 212 -13.49 3.76 0.31
CA ARG A 212 -14.06 4.28 1.57
C ARG A 212 -14.50 3.14 2.50
N GLY A 213 -15.02 2.05 1.96
CA GLY A 213 -15.39 0.85 2.69
C GLY A 213 -14.20 0.24 3.43
N PHE A 214 -13.06 0.06 2.75
CA PHE A 214 -11.83 -0.40 3.39
C PHE A 214 -11.35 0.53 4.51
N VAL A 215 -11.45 1.84 4.34
CA VAL A 215 -11.11 2.80 5.40
C VAL A 215 -12.01 2.60 6.62
N LEU A 216 -13.33 2.51 6.43
CA LEU A 216 -14.29 2.31 7.52
C LEU A 216 -14.05 0.97 8.24
N LEU A 217 -13.94 -0.12 7.47
CA LEU A 217 -13.72 -1.47 8.02
C LEU A 217 -12.38 -1.58 8.73
N LYS A 218 -11.32 -0.93 8.23
CA LYS A 218 -10.04 -0.89 8.94
C LYS A 218 -10.17 -0.27 10.32
N VAL A 219 -10.83 0.89 10.43
CA VAL A 219 -11.02 1.55 11.74
C VAL A 219 -11.81 0.64 12.69
N LEU A 220 -12.88 0.00 12.20
CA LEU A 220 -13.66 -0.94 13.03
C LEU A 220 -12.83 -2.16 13.44
N ASN A 221 -12.01 -2.71 12.55
CA ASN A 221 -11.15 -3.87 12.85
C ASN A 221 -10.10 -3.54 13.91
N ASP A 222 -9.49 -2.35 13.81
CA ASP A 222 -8.49 -1.88 14.77
C ASP A 222 -9.15 -1.57 16.13
N LEU A 223 -10.37 -0.99 16.12
CA LEU A 223 -11.19 -0.80 17.33
C LEU A 223 -11.53 -2.14 17.98
N ALA A 224 -11.99 -3.11 17.20
CA ALA A 224 -12.35 -4.44 17.69
C ALA A 224 -11.14 -5.18 18.28
N GLY A 225 -9.96 -5.04 17.67
CA GLY A 225 -8.71 -5.60 18.19
C GLY A 225 -8.27 -5.05 19.55
N GLY A 226 -8.80 -3.89 19.96
CA GLY A 226 -8.56 -3.30 21.28
C GLY A 226 -9.59 -3.67 22.35
N ILE A 227 -10.55 -4.56 22.05
CA ILE A 227 -11.55 -5.02 23.02
C ILE A 227 -10.94 -6.11 23.92
N GLY A 228 -10.79 -5.79 25.20
CA GLY A 228 -10.33 -6.71 26.24
C GLY A 228 -11.31 -7.85 26.52
N SER A 229 -10.86 -8.86 27.25
CA SER A 229 -11.72 -9.99 27.66
C SER A 229 -12.86 -9.62 28.60
N ASP A 230 -12.73 -8.50 29.31
CA ASP A 230 -13.73 -7.89 30.17
C ASP A 230 -14.66 -6.90 29.42
N GLY A 231 -14.43 -6.70 28.12
CA GLY A 231 -15.13 -5.71 27.31
C GLY A 231 -14.58 -4.29 27.44
N ALA A 232 -13.53 -4.07 28.24
CA ALA A 232 -12.87 -2.77 28.32
C ALA A 232 -12.07 -2.49 27.04
N LEU A 233 -12.04 -1.23 26.62
CA LEU A 233 -11.24 -0.81 25.47
C LEU A 233 -9.82 -0.47 25.89
N SER A 234 -8.84 -0.87 25.08
CA SER A 234 -7.47 -0.40 25.21
C SER A 234 -7.36 1.11 24.98
N GLU A 235 -6.26 1.71 25.42
CA GLU A 235 -6.01 3.14 25.18
C GLU A 235 -6.01 3.49 23.69
N SER A 236 -5.45 2.61 22.83
CA SER A 236 -5.48 2.81 21.39
C SER A 236 -6.90 2.76 20.81
N ALA A 237 -7.76 1.88 21.33
CA ALA A 237 -9.17 1.80 20.93
C ALA A 237 -9.98 3.01 21.40
N LEU A 238 -9.71 3.54 22.59
CA LEU A 238 -10.33 4.77 23.07
C LEU A 238 -10.00 5.96 22.17
N ARG A 239 -8.74 6.11 21.74
CA ARG A 239 -8.34 7.16 20.78
C ARG A 239 -9.08 7.04 19.44
N LEU A 240 -9.27 5.82 18.93
CA LEU A 240 -10.05 5.61 17.70
C LEU A 240 -11.51 6.08 17.83
N LEU A 241 -12.13 5.90 19.01
CA LEU A 241 -13.46 6.44 19.26
C LEU A 241 -13.47 7.96 19.27
N GLU A 242 -12.52 8.59 19.97
CA GLU A 242 -12.40 10.05 19.99
C GLU A 242 -12.19 10.62 18.57
N ASP A 243 -11.27 10.03 17.81
CA ASP A 243 -10.89 10.53 16.48
C ASP A 243 -11.97 10.33 15.41
N TYR A 244 -12.69 9.20 15.46
CA TYR A 244 -13.56 8.78 14.35
C TYR A 244 -15.05 8.76 14.67
N PHE A 245 -15.46 8.82 15.94
CA PHE A 245 -16.86 8.79 16.36
C PHE A 245 -17.34 10.14 16.92
N GLN A 246 -16.41 11.07 17.22
CA GLN A 246 -16.75 12.38 17.78
C GLN A 246 -16.35 13.54 16.86
N GLY A 247 -17.11 14.64 16.88
CA GLY A 247 -16.80 15.89 16.17
C GLY A 247 -17.28 16.00 14.72
N GLY A 248 -17.07 17.18 14.11
CA GLY A 248 -17.62 17.54 12.78
C GLY A 248 -17.04 16.79 11.58
N LYS A 249 -15.97 16.01 11.76
CA LYS A 249 -15.34 15.17 10.73
C LYS A 249 -15.44 13.67 11.02
N ALA A 250 -16.26 13.26 12.00
CA ALA A 250 -16.44 11.87 12.38
C ALA A 250 -16.78 10.98 11.16
N LEU A 251 -16.11 9.83 11.07
CA LEU A 251 -16.38 8.83 10.05
C LEU A 251 -17.65 8.03 10.36
N PHE A 252 -17.92 7.87 11.66
CA PHE A 252 -19.06 7.14 12.20
C PHE A 252 -19.98 8.08 12.96
N SER A 253 -21.27 7.79 12.91
CA SER A 253 -22.26 8.48 13.74
C SER A 253 -23.40 7.57 14.06
N ASP A 254 -24.05 7.85 15.18
CA ASP A 254 -25.34 7.28 15.51
C ASP A 254 -26.48 8.02 14.76
N GLU A 255 -27.58 7.32 14.48
CA GLU A 255 -28.80 7.91 13.92
C GLU A 255 -30.02 7.21 14.52
N GLU A 256 -30.96 8.02 15.00
CA GLU A 256 -32.27 7.53 15.41
C GLU A 256 -33.26 7.70 14.25
N PRO A 257 -33.78 6.60 13.67
CA PRO A 257 -34.74 6.67 12.57
C PRO A 257 -36.15 6.88 13.13
N GLN A 258 -37.06 7.42 12.30
CA GLN A 258 -38.49 7.48 12.64
C GLN A 258 -39.08 6.08 12.84
N ASP A 259 -38.68 5.12 11.99
CA ASP A 259 -39.00 3.71 12.15
C ASP A 259 -37.74 2.92 12.53
N LYS A 260 -37.69 2.41 13.77
CA LYS A 260 -36.54 1.65 14.29
C LYS A 260 -36.30 0.35 13.51
N HIS A 261 -37.31 -0.23 12.87
CA HIS A 261 -37.17 -1.48 12.13
C HIS A 261 -36.21 -1.37 10.95
N VAL A 262 -35.96 -0.17 10.41
CA VAL A 262 -35.03 0.03 9.30
C VAL A 262 -33.57 -0.22 9.69
N PHE A 263 -33.24 -0.20 10.98
CA PHE A 263 -31.91 -0.51 11.51
C PHE A 263 -31.86 -1.85 12.24
N ILE A 264 -32.90 -2.68 12.14
CA ILE A 264 -32.89 -4.04 12.67
C ILE A 264 -32.50 -4.99 11.53
N PHE A 265 -31.41 -5.72 11.72
CA PHE A 265 -30.90 -6.69 10.76
C PHE A 265 -30.98 -8.09 11.36
N ARG A 266 -31.45 -9.06 10.56
CA ARG A 266 -31.39 -10.47 10.92
C ARG A 266 -29.95 -10.92 10.86
N ASP A 267 -29.39 -11.38 11.97
CA ASP A 267 -28.08 -12.00 12.02
C ASP A 267 -28.16 -13.41 11.42
N ASN A 268 -27.49 -13.60 10.28
CA ASN A 268 -27.50 -14.87 9.57
C ASN A 268 -26.51 -15.89 10.15
N ASN A 269 -25.72 -15.52 11.16
CA ASN A 269 -24.82 -16.44 11.88
C ASN A 269 -25.50 -17.04 13.12
N ASP A 270 -26.12 -16.19 13.95
CA ASP A 270 -26.69 -16.60 15.24
C ASP A 270 -28.23 -16.66 15.25
N GLY A 271 -28.89 -16.21 14.18
CA GLY A 271 -30.35 -16.25 14.09
C GLY A 271 -31.06 -15.35 15.10
N GLY A 272 -30.46 -14.20 15.43
CA GLY A 272 -31.07 -13.13 16.24
C GLY A 272 -31.32 -11.87 15.42
N ASP A 273 -32.07 -10.91 15.95
CA ASP A 273 -32.24 -9.59 15.34
C ASP A 273 -31.33 -8.60 16.06
N ILE A 274 -30.54 -7.83 15.30
CA ILE A 274 -29.56 -6.88 15.83
C ILE A 274 -29.93 -5.47 15.39
N TYR A 275 -30.11 -4.59 16.36
CA TYR A 275 -30.28 -3.16 16.12
C TYR A 275 -28.92 -2.47 15.92
N CYS A 276 -28.73 -1.84 14.76
CA CYS A 276 -27.48 -1.18 14.36
C CYS A 276 -27.74 0.28 13.94
N SER A 277 -27.87 1.18 14.90
CA SER A 277 -28.07 2.62 14.65
C SER A 277 -26.78 3.33 14.23
N TRP A 278 -25.64 2.85 14.70
CA TRP A 278 -24.32 3.32 14.31
C TRP A 278 -23.97 2.95 12.87
N HIS A 279 -23.41 3.92 12.15
CA HIS A 279 -23.02 3.72 10.76
C HIS A 279 -21.82 4.54 10.31
N GLY A 280 -21.04 3.98 9.39
CA GLY A 280 -19.99 4.68 8.64
C GLY A 280 -20.53 5.32 7.36
N LYS A 281 -20.05 6.52 7.01
CA LYS A 281 -20.56 7.30 5.87
C LYS A 281 -19.65 7.27 4.65
N VAL A 282 -20.21 6.88 3.50
CA VAL A 282 -19.67 7.18 2.17
C VAL A 282 -20.55 8.26 1.54
N LYS A 283 -19.96 9.35 1.02
CA LYS A 283 -20.71 10.50 0.53
C LYS A 283 -21.15 10.39 -0.94
N THR A 284 -20.36 9.74 -1.78
CA THR A 284 -20.61 9.70 -3.23
C THR A 284 -20.22 8.35 -3.84
N PRO A 285 -21.18 7.54 -4.30
CA PRO A 285 -22.61 7.60 -3.95
C PRO A 285 -22.84 7.48 -2.44
N GLN A 286 -24.03 7.84 -1.97
CA GLN A 286 -24.34 7.82 -0.53
C GLN A 286 -24.56 6.39 -0.03
N PHE A 287 -23.54 5.82 0.60
CA PHE A 287 -23.62 4.51 1.24
C PHE A 287 -23.49 4.62 2.77
N ARG A 288 -24.02 3.63 3.46
CA ARG A 288 -23.97 3.45 4.91
C ARG A 288 -23.52 2.05 5.25
N LEU A 289 -22.50 1.96 6.09
CA LEU A 289 -22.03 0.71 6.67
C LEU A 289 -22.57 0.61 8.08
N HIS A 290 -23.56 -0.24 8.33
CA HIS A 290 -24.16 -0.44 9.65
C HIS A 290 -23.49 -1.60 10.37
N PHE A 291 -23.24 -1.39 11.66
CA PHE A 291 -22.53 -2.33 12.52
C PHE A 291 -23.08 -2.29 13.94
N GLN A 292 -22.88 -3.39 14.67
CA GLN A 292 -23.30 -3.53 16.05
C GLN A 292 -22.35 -2.75 16.96
N TRP A 293 -22.85 -1.68 17.56
CA TRP A 293 -22.12 -0.90 18.54
C TRP A 293 -23.07 -0.27 19.57
N PRO A 294 -22.71 -0.27 20.87
CA PRO A 294 -21.56 -0.92 21.49
C PRO A 294 -21.62 -2.46 21.38
N VAL A 295 -20.46 -3.12 21.50
CA VAL A 295 -20.40 -4.59 21.47
C VAL A 295 -21.03 -5.20 22.73
N PRO A 296 -21.75 -6.34 22.65
CA PRO A 296 -22.23 -7.05 23.83
C PRO A 296 -21.11 -7.57 24.73
N VAL A 297 -21.40 -7.70 26.03
CA VAL A 297 -20.45 -8.26 27.01
C VAL A 297 -20.04 -9.68 26.59
N GLY A 298 -18.72 -9.94 26.60
CA GLY A 298 -18.14 -11.22 26.20
C GLY A 298 -17.87 -11.36 24.69
N GLN A 299 -18.33 -10.42 23.86
CA GLN A 299 -18.03 -10.40 22.43
C GLN A 299 -16.72 -9.62 22.16
N LYS A 300 -15.79 -10.24 21.42
CA LYS A 300 -14.46 -9.66 21.09
C LYS A 300 -14.34 -9.16 19.65
N TYR A 301 -15.45 -9.07 18.94
CA TYR A 301 -15.50 -8.68 17.54
C TYR A 301 -16.67 -7.73 17.32
N ILE A 302 -16.61 -6.94 16.25
CA ILE A 302 -17.73 -6.09 15.83
C ILE A 302 -18.46 -6.79 14.68
N LYS A 303 -19.78 -6.94 14.81
CA LYS A 303 -20.61 -7.44 13.72
C LYS A 303 -20.89 -6.31 12.73
N VAL A 304 -20.59 -6.53 11.45
CA VAL A 304 -20.94 -5.62 10.35
C VAL A 304 -22.09 -6.25 9.57
N LEU A 305 -23.27 -5.64 9.66
CA LEU A 305 -24.51 -6.26 9.19
C LEU A 305 -24.95 -5.74 7.85
N TYR A 306 -24.58 -4.53 7.45
CA TYR A 306 -25.06 -3.99 6.18
C TYR A 306 -24.07 -3.00 5.58
N PHE A 307 -23.92 -3.05 4.26
CA PHE A 307 -23.25 -1.98 3.50
C PHE A 307 -23.99 -1.77 2.19
N GLY A 308 -24.58 -0.59 2.02
CA GLY A 308 -25.42 -0.27 0.87
C GLY A 308 -25.88 1.18 0.92
N GLU A 309 -26.86 1.56 0.12
CA GLU A 309 -27.44 2.90 0.18
C GLU A 309 -27.97 3.28 1.57
N LYS A 310 -28.07 4.59 1.82
CA LYS A 310 -28.69 5.09 3.06
C LYS A 310 -30.14 4.56 3.17
N LEU A 311 -30.44 3.87 4.27
CA LEU A 311 -31.73 3.22 4.50
C LEU A 311 -32.86 4.21 4.82
N THR A 312 -32.54 5.33 5.45
CA THR A 312 -33.49 6.41 5.72
C THR A 312 -33.54 7.38 4.54
N LYS A 313 -34.73 7.55 3.96
CA LYS A 313 -35.04 8.59 2.97
C LYS A 313 -35.78 9.69 3.70
N TRP A 314 -35.22 10.90 3.68
CA TRP A 314 -35.89 12.11 4.15
C TRP A 314 -36.53 12.79 2.96
#